data_AF-A0A076FG74-F1
#
_entry.id   AF-A0A076FG74-F1
#
_cell.length_a   1.000
_cell.length_b   1.000
_cell.length_c   1.000
_cell.angle_alpha   90.00
_cell.angle_beta   90.00
_cell.angle_gamma   90.00
#
_symmetry.space_group_name_H-M   'P 1'
#
loop_
_entity.id
_entity.type
_entity.pdbx_description
1 polymer ?
#
loop_
_entity_poly.entity_id
_entity_poly.type
_entity_poly.pdbx_seq_one_letter_code
_entity_poly.pdbx_strand_id
1 'polypeptide(L)'
;MRTAYAKARYESQMESPHEYFRYTAVLDQRTRPSHAKLHGTVLPKNDPFWDTNYPPNGWNCRCKVQVLTKRELERKGITPLADSSMLKNVADKDFAYNPGRVDKIEQIYEQKLSKFSTTNGSASKIFISNVLAKTKDFNHQRDLYVWQRGLDNAVDELLIKKNVKSPINAFVIGKLNKDIANKASKGLGIDIQEDSIAGDKHGILHIREDRKGIYGQDLRIEEIRQIVKVLDDKNTPVSIDTKNKNIIFWFDDKKDSSKINKVVIDLNYKLKKFGLTNYMVSAGKVNKADNFNKYTKIR
;
A
#
# COMPACT_ATOMS: atom_id res chain seq x y z
N MET A 1 -11.25 7.58 7.50
CA MET A 1 -10.16 7.37 8.50
C MET A 1 -10.51 6.40 9.64
N ARG A 2 -11.70 6.44 10.27
CA ARG A 2 -12.01 5.56 11.43
C ARG A 2 -11.96 4.06 11.15
N THR A 3 -12.49 3.60 10.02
CA THR A 3 -12.47 2.18 9.62
C THR A 3 -11.04 1.66 9.41
N ALA A 4 -10.19 2.43 8.72
CA ALA A 4 -8.77 2.07 8.51
C ALA A 4 -8.00 1.99 9.85
N TYR A 5 -8.25 2.93 10.77
CA TYR A 5 -7.67 2.87 12.11
C TYR A 5 -8.18 1.66 12.91
N ALA A 6 -9.47 1.34 12.81
CA ALA A 6 -10.05 0.17 13.45
C ALA A 6 -9.46 -1.14 12.92
N LYS A 7 -9.22 -1.25 11.61
CA LYS A 7 -8.51 -2.38 10.99
C LYS A 7 -7.12 -2.57 11.60
N ALA A 8 -6.25 -1.56 11.52
CA ALA A 8 -4.89 -1.65 12.04
C ALA A 8 -4.86 -1.95 13.55
N ARG A 9 -5.83 -1.40 14.29
CA ARG A 9 -6.00 -1.70 15.71
C ARG A 9 -6.36 -3.16 15.92
N TYR A 10 -7.34 -3.69 15.20
CA TYR A 10 -7.74 -5.10 15.32
C TYR A 10 -6.57 -6.04 15.04
N GLU A 11 -5.81 -5.82 13.96
CA GLU A 11 -4.64 -6.63 13.60
C GLU A 11 -3.62 -6.67 14.75
N SER A 12 -3.23 -5.50 15.26
CA SER A 12 -2.32 -5.40 16.41
C SER A 12 -2.87 -6.07 17.68
N GLN A 13 -4.19 -6.03 17.89
CA GLN A 13 -4.83 -6.69 19.03
C GLN A 13 -4.89 -8.21 18.88
N MET A 14 -5.00 -8.73 17.66
CA MET A 14 -4.99 -10.16 17.39
C MET A 14 -3.62 -10.79 17.57
N GLU A 15 -2.55 -10.05 17.24
CA GLU A 15 -1.15 -10.43 17.52
C GLU A 15 -0.84 -10.49 19.02
N SER A 16 -1.66 -9.83 19.86
CA SER A 16 -1.49 -9.88 21.31
C SER A 16 -1.74 -11.29 21.86
N PRO A 17 -0.91 -11.79 22.80
CA PRO A 17 -1.11 -13.09 23.43
C PRO A 17 -2.32 -13.12 24.39
N HIS A 18 -2.97 -11.99 24.62
CA HIS A 18 -4.08 -11.89 25.57
C HIS A 18 -5.40 -12.36 24.95
N GLU A 19 -6.24 -12.97 25.79
CA GLU A 19 -7.40 -13.76 25.35
C GLU A 19 -8.71 -12.98 25.34
N TYR A 20 -8.75 -11.77 25.92
CA TYR A 20 -10.01 -11.05 26.15
C TYR A 20 -10.02 -9.66 25.53
N PHE A 21 -11.17 -9.32 24.94
CA PHE A 21 -11.49 -8.01 24.42
C PHE A 21 -12.57 -7.36 25.27
N ARG A 22 -12.42 -6.06 25.54
CA ARG A 22 -13.41 -5.21 26.21
C ARG A 22 -13.96 -4.18 25.24
N TYR A 23 -15.28 -4.11 25.14
CA TYR A 23 -15.96 -3.04 24.42
C TYR A 23 -15.95 -1.74 25.24
N THR A 24 -15.59 -0.63 24.60
CA THR A 24 -15.49 0.69 25.25
C THR A 24 -16.22 1.74 24.43
N ALA A 25 -17.34 2.24 24.95
CA ALA A 25 -18.01 3.43 24.45
C ALA A 25 -17.48 4.70 25.14
N VAL A 26 -17.64 5.86 24.50
CA VAL A 26 -17.22 7.17 25.05
C VAL A 26 -18.11 7.63 26.21
N LEU A 27 -19.38 7.16 26.24
CA LEU A 27 -20.37 7.47 27.27
C LEU A 27 -20.74 8.96 27.39
N ASP A 28 -20.58 9.73 26.31
CA ASP A 28 -21.11 11.08 26.21
C ASP A 28 -22.54 11.09 25.62
N GLN A 29 -23.17 12.27 25.58
CA GLN A 29 -24.52 12.45 25.03
C GLN A 29 -24.67 12.05 23.55
N ARG A 30 -23.56 11.98 22.82
CA ARG A 30 -23.52 11.56 21.40
C ARG A 30 -23.33 10.05 21.24
N THR A 31 -23.16 9.31 22.32
CA THR A 31 -23.08 7.84 22.28
C THR A 31 -24.49 7.27 22.19
N ARG A 32 -24.74 6.46 21.15
CA ARG A 32 -26.04 5.81 20.96
C ARG A 32 -26.35 4.92 22.19
N PRO A 33 -27.58 4.92 22.71
CA PRO A 33 -27.93 4.10 23.89
C PRO A 33 -27.61 2.61 23.72
N SER A 34 -27.78 2.05 22.53
CA SER A 34 -27.42 0.66 22.22
C SER A 34 -25.91 0.41 22.40
N HIS A 35 -25.06 1.35 22.00
CA HIS A 35 -23.61 1.23 22.12
C HIS A 35 -23.15 1.46 23.57
N ALA A 36 -23.80 2.37 24.30
CA ALA A 36 -23.52 2.61 25.72
C ALA A 36 -23.77 1.37 26.58
N LYS A 37 -24.82 0.58 26.27
CA LYS A 37 -25.13 -0.68 26.95
C LYS A 37 -24.05 -1.75 26.85
N LEU A 38 -23.19 -1.68 25.83
CA LEU A 38 -22.06 -2.60 25.67
C LEU A 38 -20.79 -2.11 26.38
N HIS A 39 -20.78 -0.89 26.92
CA HIS A 39 -19.58 -0.39 27.59
C HIS A 39 -19.23 -1.29 28.77
N GLY A 40 -18.00 -1.81 28.79
CA GLY A 40 -17.54 -2.68 29.85
C GLY A 40 -17.72 -4.16 29.58
N THR A 41 -18.50 -4.54 28.56
CA THR A 41 -18.63 -5.94 28.15
C THR A 41 -17.27 -6.51 27.79
N VAL A 42 -16.92 -7.64 28.41
CA VAL A 42 -15.68 -8.38 28.14
C VAL A 42 -16.04 -9.76 27.60
N LEU A 43 -15.48 -10.11 26.46
CA LEU A 43 -15.67 -11.39 25.77
C LEU A 43 -14.31 -11.97 25.37
N PRO A 44 -14.22 -13.29 25.11
CA PRO A 44 -13.09 -13.88 24.41
C PRO A 44 -12.81 -13.12 23.11
N LYS A 45 -11.53 -12.93 22.75
CA LYS A 45 -11.14 -12.19 21.54
C LYS A 45 -11.63 -12.84 20.24
N ASN A 46 -11.88 -14.15 20.28
CA ASN A 46 -12.37 -14.95 19.14
C ASN A 46 -13.89 -15.13 19.13
N ASP A 47 -14.63 -14.46 20.04
CA ASP A 47 -16.09 -14.58 20.08
C ASP A 47 -16.73 -14.03 18.78
N PRO A 48 -17.72 -14.73 18.18
CA PRO A 48 -18.40 -14.30 16.94
C PRO A 48 -19.03 -12.91 16.99
N PHE A 49 -19.29 -12.36 18.18
CA PHE A 49 -19.77 -11.00 18.37
C PHE A 49 -18.91 -9.97 17.64
N TRP A 50 -17.58 -10.16 17.68
CA TRP A 50 -16.62 -9.25 17.07
C TRP A 50 -16.72 -9.22 15.56
N ASP A 51 -17.37 -10.20 14.92
CA ASP A 51 -17.49 -10.27 13.46
C ASP A 51 -18.43 -9.23 12.90
N THR A 52 -19.36 -8.75 13.72
CA THR A 52 -20.38 -7.79 13.33
C THR A 52 -20.42 -6.55 14.22
N ASN A 53 -19.81 -6.59 15.42
CA ASN A 53 -19.89 -5.50 16.40
C ASN A 53 -18.52 -4.91 16.80
N TYR A 54 -17.44 -5.23 16.07
CA TYR A 54 -16.16 -4.54 16.25
C TYR A 54 -16.24 -3.12 15.65
N PRO A 55 -16.12 -2.05 16.46
CA PRO A 55 -16.34 -0.67 15.99
C PRO A 55 -15.49 -0.27 14.78
N PRO A 56 -16.01 0.60 13.89
CA PRO A 56 -17.21 1.42 14.07
C PRO A 56 -18.53 0.68 13.78
N ASN A 57 -19.50 0.81 14.70
CA ASN A 57 -20.82 0.15 14.60
C ASN A 57 -21.91 1.06 13.99
N GLY A 58 -21.51 2.09 13.25
CA GLY A 58 -22.43 3.10 12.70
C GLY A 58 -21.74 4.41 12.36
N TRP A 59 -22.47 5.30 11.70
CA TRP A 59 -21.96 6.63 11.34
C TRP A 59 -21.50 7.40 12.58
N ASN A 60 -20.33 8.04 12.50
CA ASN A 60 -19.70 8.78 13.59
C ASN A 60 -19.48 7.98 14.89
N CYS A 61 -19.45 6.64 14.83
CA CYS A 61 -19.14 5.81 15.99
C CYS A 61 -17.72 6.12 16.52
N ARG A 62 -17.62 6.24 17.85
CA ARG A 62 -16.36 6.54 18.58
C ARG A 62 -15.99 5.45 19.57
N CYS A 63 -16.76 4.36 19.60
CA CYS A 63 -16.45 3.19 20.41
C CYS A 63 -15.15 2.53 19.94
N LYS A 64 -14.51 1.79 20.84
CA LYS A 64 -13.26 1.06 20.59
C LYS A 64 -13.30 -0.28 21.30
N VAL A 65 -12.39 -1.16 20.91
CA VAL A 65 -12.06 -2.37 21.66
C VAL A 65 -10.72 -2.19 22.36
N GLN A 66 -10.62 -2.70 23.58
CA GLN A 66 -9.39 -2.78 24.36
C GLN A 66 -9.04 -4.25 24.59
N VAL A 67 -7.75 -4.56 24.58
CA VAL A 67 -7.26 -5.88 25.01
C VAL A 67 -7.10 -5.85 26.52
N LEU A 68 -7.50 -6.91 27.19
CA LEU A 68 -7.29 -7.06 28.63
C LEU A 68 -6.49 -8.33 28.93
N THR A 69 -5.51 -8.19 29.82
CA THR A 69 -4.77 -9.31 30.39
C THR A 69 -5.56 -9.99 31.52
N LYS A 70 -5.26 -11.25 31.83
CA LYS A 70 -5.84 -11.95 33.00
C LYS A 70 -5.62 -11.19 34.31
N ARG A 71 -4.39 -10.70 34.51
CA ARG A 71 -4.03 -9.88 35.68
C ARG A 71 -4.85 -8.59 35.76
N GLU A 72 -5.17 -7.96 34.63
CA GLU A 72 -6.02 -6.77 34.62
C GLU A 72 -7.49 -7.07 34.92
N LEU A 73 -7.98 -8.24 34.50
CA LEU A 73 -9.33 -8.70 34.86
C LEU A 73 -9.42 -8.91 36.36
N GLU A 74 -8.47 -9.66 36.95
CA GLU A 74 -8.37 -9.90 38.39
C GLU A 74 -8.28 -8.61 39.18
N ARG A 75 -7.34 -7.72 38.82
CA ARG A 75 -7.15 -6.43 39.51
C ARG A 75 -8.39 -5.54 39.46
N LYS A 76 -9.16 -5.60 38.38
CA LYS A 76 -10.38 -4.79 38.20
C LYS A 76 -11.64 -5.50 38.71
N GLY A 77 -11.53 -6.74 39.19
CA GLY A 77 -12.69 -7.56 39.58
C GLY A 77 -13.68 -7.79 38.43
N ILE A 78 -13.20 -7.86 37.19
CA ILE A 78 -14.05 -8.05 36.01
C ILE A 78 -14.06 -9.52 35.64
N THR A 79 -15.25 -10.12 35.65
CA THR A 79 -15.49 -11.47 35.13
C THR A 79 -15.92 -11.38 33.66
N PRO A 80 -15.16 -11.95 32.70
CA PRO A 80 -15.59 -12.02 31.31
C PRO A 80 -16.87 -12.83 31.16
N LEU A 81 -17.69 -12.47 30.17
CA LEU A 81 -18.77 -13.35 29.72
C LEU A 81 -18.17 -14.57 29.02
N ALA A 82 -18.82 -15.72 29.17
CA ALA A 82 -18.40 -16.96 28.50
C ALA A 82 -18.53 -16.84 26.97
N ASP A 83 -19.64 -16.25 26.52
CA ASP A 83 -19.93 -15.97 25.12
C ASP A 83 -20.86 -14.75 24.97
N SER A 84 -21.20 -14.43 23.73
CA SER A 84 -22.11 -13.35 23.36
C SER A 84 -23.57 -13.74 23.19
N SER A 85 -24.00 -14.93 23.62
CA SER A 85 -25.37 -15.44 23.40
C SER A 85 -26.47 -14.49 23.91
N MET A 86 -26.19 -13.75 24.98
CA MET A 86 -27.13 -12.81 25.61
C MET A 86 -27.04 -11.39 25.02
N LEU A 87 -26.12 -11.13 24.09
CA LEU A 87 -25.86 -9.82 23.52
C LEU A 87 -26.58 -9.66 22.18
N LYS A 88 -27.21 -8.50 22.00
CA LYS A 88 -27.81 -8.13 20.71
C LYS A 88 -26.77 -7.47 19.82
N ASN A 89 -26.90 -7.67 18.51
CA ASN A 89 -26.18 -6.87 17.53
C ASN A 89 -26.63 -5.40 17.65
N VAL A 90 -25.66 -4.48 17.73
CA VAL A 90 -25.91 -3.03 17.84
C VAL A 90 -25.37 -2.24 16.65
N ALA A 91 -24.74 -2.93 15.69
CA ALA A 91 -24.20 -2.31 14.50
C ALA A 91 -25.29 -2.01 13.48
N ASP A 92 -25.23 -0.81 12.91
CA ASP A 92 -26.06 -0.45 11.76
C ASP A 92 -25.78 -1.42 10.60
N LYS A 93 -26.77 -1.66 9.72
CA LYS A 93 -26.68 -2.66 8.62
C LYS A 93 -25.40 -2.54 7.79
N ASP A 94 -24.99 -1.32 7.42
CA ASP A 94 -23.81 -1.07 6.60
C ASP A 94 -22.47 -1.17 7.37
N PHE A 95 -22.56 -1.30 8.69
CA PHE A 95 -21.44 -1.37 9.63
C PHE A 95 -21.36 -2.71 10.36
N ALA A 96 -22.28 -3.64 10.09
CA ALA A 96 -22.34 -4.96 10.71
C ALA A 96 -21.27 -5.92 10.15
N TYR A 97 -20.00 -5.51 10.22
CA TYR A 97 -18.84 -6.28 9.82
C TYR A 97 -17.61 -5.87 10.65
N ASN A 98 -16.63 -6.74 10.77
CA ASN A 98 -15.36 -6.42 11.43
C ASN A 98 -14.36 -5.80 10.44
N PRO A 99 -13.97 -4.52 10.62
CA PRO A 99 -13.00 -3.85 9.74
C PRO A 99 -11.65 -4.56 9.61
N GLY A 100 -11.21 -5.28 10.65
CA GLY A 100 -9.95 -6.01 10.68
C GLY A 100 -10.01 -7.45 10.17
N ARG A 101 -11.20 -7.99 9.91
CA ARG A 101 -11.37 -9.28 9.23
C ARG A 101 -11.71 -9.13 7.75
N VAL A 102 -12.15 -7.94 7.33
CA VAL A 102 -12.56 -7.67 5.95
C VAL A 102 -11.40 -7.07 5.17
N ASP A 103 -10.51 -7.94 4.72
CA ASP A 103 -9.56 -7.69 3.62
C ASP A 103 -10.16 -8.07 2.26
N LYS A 104 -11.48 -8.09 2.22
CA LYS A 104 -12.26 -8.54 1.10
C LYS A 104 -12.77 -7.39 0.27
N ILE A 105 -12.25 -6.16 0.39
CA ILE A 105 -12.71 -5.07 -0.51
C ILE A 105 -12.49 -5.48 -1.96
N GLU A 106 -11.33 -6.03 -2.28
CA GLU A 106 -11.03 -6.56 -3.60
C GLU A 106 -11.96 -7.72 -3.96
N GLN A 107 -12.13 -8.69 -3.05
CA GLN A 107 -13.03 -9.83 -3.28
C GLN A 107 -14.50 -9.42 -3.42
N ILE A 108 -14.97 -8.42 -2.68
CA ILE A 108 -16.32 -7.85 -2.74
C ILE A 108 -16.48 -7.09 -4.05
N TYR A 109 -15.45 -6.35 -4.46
CA TYR A 109 -15.41 -5.66 -5.74
C TYR A 109 -15.51 -6.69 -6.88
N GLU A 110 -14.66 -7.72 -6.88
CA GLU A 110 -14.69 -8.84 -7.82
C GLU A 110 -16.04 -9.58 -7.82
N GLN A 111 -16.62 -9.85 -6.64
CA GLN A 111 -17.95 -10.46 -6.51
C GLN A 111 -19.06 -9.57 -7.05
N LYS A 112 -18.97 -8.25 -6.87
CA LYS A 112 -19.95 -7.32 -7.44
C LYS A 112 -19.80 -7.26 -8.95
N LEU A 113 -18.57 -7.23 -9.47
CA LEU A 113 -18.29 -7.29 -10.91
C LEU A 113 -18.80 -8.59 -11.54
N SER A 114 -18.59 -9.73 -10.88
CA SER A 114 -19.05 -11.02 -11.40
C SER A 114 -20.57 -11.10 -11.47
N LYS A 115 -21.29 -10.50 -10.50
CA LYS A 115 -22.75 -10.35 -10.58
C LYS A 115 -23.20 -9.53 -11.78
N PHE A 116 -22.48 -8.47 -12.16
CA PHE A 116 -22.79 -7.73 -13.39
C PHE A 116 -22.60 -8.57 -14.66
N SER A 117 -21.65 -9.50 -14.67
CA SER A 117 -21.41 -10.38 -15.83
C SER A 117 -22.44 -11.52 -15.99
N THR A 118 -23.12 -11.93 -14.91
CA THR A 118 -24.05 -13.07 -14.88
C THR A 118 -25.53 -12.69 -14.91
N THR A 119 -25.87 -11.41 -14.76
CA THR A 119 -27.27 -11.00 -14.67
C THR A 119 -27.92 -10.90 -16.06
N ASN A 120 -28.82 -11.84 -16.39
CA ASN A 120 -29.79 -11.78 -17.50
C ASN A 120 -30.93 -10.75 -17.24
N GLY A 121 -30.62 -9.66 -16.55
CA GLY A 121 -31.58 -8.65 -16.10
C GLY A 121 -31.67 -7.46 -17.04
N SER A 122 -32.66 -6.59 -16.77
CA SER A 122 -33.13 -5.44 -17.55
C SER A 122 -32.09 -4.36 -17.93
N ALA A 123 -30.81 -4.53 -17.57
CA ALA A 123 -29.73 -3.63 -17.94
C ALA A 123 -29.23 -3.95 -19.36
N SER A 124 -28.97 -2.92 -20.17
CA SER A 124 -28.52 -3.12 -21.54
C SER A 124 -27.13 -3.76 -21.58
N LYS A 125 -26.89 -4.67 -22.54
CA LYS A 125 -25.56 -5.28 -22.78
C LYS A 125 -24.46 -4.23 -22.94
N ILE A 126 -24.79 -3.07 -23.52
CA ILE A 126 -23.90 -1.91 -23.71
C ILE A 126 -23.50 -1.28 -22.37
N PHE A 127 -24.43 -1.18 -21.41
CA PHE A 127 -24.10 -0.68 -20.08
C PHE A 127 -23.12 -1.61 -19.36
N ILE A 128 -23.37 -2.92 -19.41
CA ILE A 128 -22.50 -3.93 -18.78
C ILE A 128 -21.10 -3.91 -19.41
N SER A 129 -21.00 -3.85 -20.75
CA SER A 129 -19.69 -3.76 -21.43
C SER A 129 -18.93 -2.50 -21.06
N ASN A 130 -19.62 -1.35 -20.95
CA ASN A 130 -19.00 -0.08 -20.54
C ASN A 130 -18.53 -0.10 -19.09
N VAL A 131 -19.29 -0.71 -18.17
CA VAL A 131 -18.88 -0.89 -16.78
C VAL A 131 -17.65 -1.77 -16.72
N LEU A 132 -17.68 -2.95 -17.35
CA LEU A 132 -16.56 -3.90 -17.37
C LEU A 132 -15.29 -3.28 -17.98
N ALA A 133 -15.43 -2.52 -19.07
CA ALA A 133 -14.32 -1.82 -19.71
C ALA A 133 -13.70 -0.76 -18.78
N LYS A 134 -14.51 0.05 -18.09
CA LYS A 134 -14.02 1.04 -17.11
C LYS A 134 -13.38 0.39 -15.88
N THR A 135 -13.93 -0.74 -15.42
CA THR A 135 -13.46 -1.40 -14.20
C THR A 135 -12.20 -2.24 -14.41
N LYS A 136 -11.94 -2.69 -15.64
CA LYS A 136 -10.76 -3.51 -15.98
C LYS A 136 -9.45 -2.80 -15.67
N ASP A 137 -9.40 -1.49 -15.88
CA ASP A 137 -8.19 -0.68 -15.68
C ASP A 137 -8.17 0.06 -14.35
N PHE A 138 -9.25 -0.03 -13.55
CA PHE A 138 -9.42 0.76 -12.34
C PHE A 138 -8.29 0.54 -11.32
N ASN A 139 -7.92 -0.71 -11.07
CA ASN A 139 -6.85 -1.03 -10.12
C ASN A 139 -5.50 -0.49 -10.59
N HIS A 140 -5.20 -0.64 -11.88
CA HIS A 140 -4.00 -0.10 -12.49
C HIS A 140 -3.93 1.43 -12.35
N GLN A 141 -5.01 2.13 -12.71
CA GLN A 141 -5.10 3.59 -12.59
C GLN A 141 -5.01 4.08 -11.14
N ARG A 142 -5.68 3.38 -10.20
CA ARG A 142 -5.61 3.67 -8.77
C ARG A 142 -4.17 3.54 -8.28
N ASP A 143 -3.49 2.47 -8.63
CA ASP A 143 -2.14 2.18 -8.20
C ASP A 143 -1.16 3.24 -8.76
N LEU A 144 -1.26 3.56 -10.05
CA LEU A 144 -0.51 4.66 -10.67
C LEU A 144 -0.73 6.00 -9.96
N TYR A 145 -1.98 6.34 -9.63
CA TYR A 145 -2.30 7.56 -8.89
C TYR A 145 -1.62 7.56 -7.51
N VAL A 146 -1.73 6.48 -6.75
CA VAL A 146 -1.14 6.37 -5.41
C VAL A 146 0.38 6.46 -5.48
N TRP A 147 1.01 5.76 -6.41
CA TRP A 147 2.46 5.78 -6.60
C TRP A 147 2.97 7.16 -7.02
N GLN A 148 2.31 7.80 -7.98
CA GLN A 148 2.65 9.16 -8.41
C GLN A 148 2.50 10.16 -7.27
N ARG A 149 1.42 10.09 -6.49
CA ARG A 149 1.22 10.96 -5.33
C ARG A 149 2.26 10.71 -4.24
N GLY A 150 2.68 9.47 -4.02
CA GLY A 150 3.75 9.13 -3.09
C GLY A 150 5.08 9.76 -3.50
N LEU A 151 5.45 9.60 -4.78
CA LEU A 151 6.65 10.21 -5.34
C LEU A 151 6.57 11.75 -5.31
N ASP A 152 5.46 12.34 -5.74
CA ASP A 152 5.27 13.78 -5.76
C ASP A 152 5.42 14.39 -4.37
N ASN A 153 4.82 13.75 -3.35
CA ASN A 153 4.94 14.18 -1.96
C ASN A 153 6.38 14.07 -1.45
N ALA A 154 7.11 13.01 -1.82
CA ALA A 154 8.51 12.87 -1.48
C ALA A 154 9.37 13.97 -2.15
N VAL A 155 9.12 14.27 -3.43
CA VAL A 155 9.79 15.35 -4.17
C VAL A 155 9.50 16.71 -3.53
N ASP A 156 8.23 17.01 -3.26
CA ASP A 156 7.79 18.29 -2.68
C ASP A 156 8.41 18.52 -1.30
N GLU A 157 8.31 17.54 -0.41
CA GLU A 157 8.82 17.68 0.95
C GLU A 157 10.35 17.61 1.02
N LEU A 158 10.97 16.62 0.36
CA LEU A 158 12.39 16.34 0.56
C LEU A 158 13.31 17.14 -0.36
N LEU A 159 12.89 17.40 -1.61
CA LEU A 159 13.74 18.07 -2.60
C LEU A 159 13.42 19.55 -2.73
N ILE A 160 12.15 19.92 -2.84
CA ILE A 160 11.73 21.31 -3.04
C ILE A 160 11.76 22.08 -1.71
N LYS A 161 11.03 21.61 -0.69
CA LYS A 161 11.00 22.24 0.63
C LYS A 161 12.23 21.94 1.48
N LYS A 162 13.06 20.97 1.09
CA LYS A 162 14.24 20.50 1.83
C LYS A 162 13.92 20.08 3.28
N ASN A 163 12.72 19.58 3.52
CA ASN A 163 12.24 19.13 4.83
C ASN A 163 12.73 17.71 5.15
N VAL A 164 13.99 17.57 5.52
CA VAL A 164 14.60 16.27 5.87
C VAL A 164 13.93 15.59 7.07
N LYS A 165 13.27 16.36 7.94
CA LYS A 165 12.51 15.89 9.12
C LYS A 165 11.12 15.33 8.76
N SER A 166 10.71 15.39 7.50
CA SER A 166 9.45 14.83 7.02
C SER A 166 9.27 13.37 7.49
N PRO A 167 8.05 12.94 7.89
CA PRO A 167 7.80 11.57 8.34
C PRO A 167 7.82 10.52 7.20
N ILE A 168 8.02 10.95 5.95
CA ILE A 168 8.11 10.06 4.79
C ILE A 168 9.32 9.13 4.97
N ASN A 169 9.07 7.82 5.05
CA ASN A 169 10.13 6.82 5.17
C ASN A 169 10.35 6.07 3.86
N ALA A 170 9.26 5.50 3.30
CA ALA A 170 9.25 4.77 2.05
C ALA A 170 7.93 4.96 1.32
N PHE A 171 7.93 4.72 0.02
CA PHE A 171 6.76 4.79 -0.85
C PHE A 171 6.95 3.86 -2.05
N VAL A 172 5.85 3.32 -2.57
CA VAL A 172 5.86 2.48 -3.78
C VAL A 172 5.82 3.40 -5.00
N ILE A 173 6.65 3.10 -6.00
CA ILE A 173 6.76 3.87 -7.25
C ILE A 173 6.39 3.06 -8.49
N GLY A 174 6.11 1.77 -8.34
CA GLY A 174 5.74 0.92 -9.45
C GLY A 174 5.69 -0.55 -9.08
N LYS A 175 5.46 -1.36 -10.11
CA LYS A 175 5.47 -2.82 -10.05
C LYS A 175 6.27 -3.36 -11.23
N LEU A 176 7.12 -4.32 -10.97
CA LEU A 176 7.94 -4.96 -11.99
C LEU A 176 7.04 -5.80 -12.89
N ASN A 177 7.12 -5.54 -14.20
CA ASN A 177 6.39 -6.32 -15.18
C ASN A 177 6.87 -7.78 -15.18
N LYS A 178 5.94 -8.74 -15.30
CA LYS A 178 6.26 -10.18 -15.27
C LYS A 178 7.27 -10.60 -16.34
N ASP A 179 7.20 -10.05 -17.54
CA ASP A 179 8.16 -10.34 -18.62
C ASP A 179 9.57 -9.84 -18.26
N ILE A 180 9.66 -8.61 -17.73
CA ILE A 180 10.93 -8.05 -17.25
C ILE A 180 11.48 -8.91 -16.11
N ALA A 181 10.64 -9.25 -15.12
CA ALA A 181 11.02 -10.08 -13.99
C ALA A 181 11.58 -11.43 -14.46
N ASN A 182 10.85 -12.15 -15.33
CA ASN A 182 11.30 -13.45 -15.85
C ASN A 182 12.64 -13.35 -16.60
N LYS A 183 12.80 -12.34 -17.47
CA LYS A 183 14.05 -12.12 -18.21
C LYS A 183 15.20 -11.75 -17.28
N ALA A 184 14.96 -10.89 -16.30
CA ALA A 184 15.95 -10.49 -15.31
C ALA A 184 16.35 -11.67 -14.40
N SER A 185 15.38 -12.46 -13.92
CA SER A 185 15.64 -13.67 -13.14
C SER A 185 16.55 -14.65 -13.88
N LYS A 186 16.26 -14.90 -15.16
CA LYS A 186 17.09 -15.76 -16.02
C LYS A 186 18.48 -15.15 -16.28
N GLY A 187 18.54 -13.85 -16.60
CA GLY A 187 19.79 -13.19 -16.96
C GLY A 187 20.74 -12.94 -15.78
N LEU A 188 20.21 -12.84 -14.55
CA LEU A 188 20.97 -12.56 -13.33
C LEU A 188 21.13 -13.80 -12.43
N GLY A 189 20.39 -14.88 -12.68
CA GLY A 189 20.35 -16.06 -11.82
C GLY A 189 19.77 -15.76 -10.43
N ILE A 190 18.70 -14.95 -10.38
CA ILE A 190 18.04 -14.52 -9.14
C ILE A 190 16.57 -14.92 -9.19
N ASP A 191 16.05 -15.48 -8.10
CA ASP A 191 14.62 -15.69 -7.95
C ASP A 191 13.98 -14.42 -7.36
N ILE A 192 13.27 -13.65 -8.18
CA ILE A 192 12.61 -12.40 -7.77
C ILE A 192 11.34 -12.74 -7.01
N GLN A 193 11.31 -12.43 -5.72
CA GLN A 193 10.23 -12.86 -4.81
C GLN A 193 9.07 -11.89 -4.74
N GLU A 194 9.31 -10.61 -5.05
CA GLU A 194 8.36 -9.53 -4.93
C GLU A 194 8.26 -8.78 -6.25
N ASP A 195 7.08 -8.27 -6.57
CA ASP A 195 6.87 -7.46 -7.77
C ASP A 195 6.85 -5.96 -7.49
N SER A 196 6.67 -5.53 -6.24
CA SER A 196 6.66 -4.10 -5.89
C SER A 196 8.03 -3.46 -6.13
N ILE A 197 8.02 -2.20 -6.57
CA ILE A 197 9.20 -1.34 -6.66
C ILE A 197 9.00 -0.16 -5.69
N ALA A 198 9.88 -0.04 -4.71
CA ALA A 198 9.84 1.01 -3.69
C ALA A 198 11.00 2.01 -3.82
N GLY A 199 10.73 3.24 -3.43
CA GLY A 199 11.72 4.25 -3.11
C GLY A 199 11.65 4.62 -1.63
N ASP A 200 12.69 5.26 -1.12
CA ASP A 200 12.74 5.71 0.26
C ASP A 200 13.31 7.14 0.38
N LYS A 201 13.28 7.67 1.60
CA LYS A 201 13.83 9.01 1.88
C LYS A 201 15.30 9.11 1.46
N HIS A 202 16.11 8.09 1.73
CA HIS A 202 17.54 8.11 1.46
C HIS A 202 17.82 8.11 -0.05
N GLY A 203 17.17 7.24 -0.82
CA GLY A 203 17.25 7.16 -2.27
C GLY A 203 16.87 8.47 -2.94
N ILE A 204 15.76 9.11 -2.53
CA ILE A 204 15.36 10.42 -3.06
C ILE A 204 16.38 11.51 -2.74
N LEU A 205 16.88 11.57 -1.51
CA LEU A 205 17.93 12.52 -1.14
C LEU A 205 19.29 12.22 -1.78
N HIS A 206 19.46 11.05 -2.41
CA HIS A 206 20.67 10.68 -3.15
C HIS A 206 20.62 11.10 -4.63
N ILE A 207 19.45 11.39 -5.20
CA ILE A 207 19.28 11.75 -6.62
C ILE A 207 19.19 13.26 -6.89
N ARG A 208 19.26 14.08 -5.84
CA ARG A 208 19.14 15.55 -5.89
C ARG A 208 20.27 16.26 -6.63
N GLU A 209 19.89 17.40 -7.21
CA GLU A 209 20.70 18.28 -8.05
C GLU A 209 21.96 18.79 -7.36
N ASP A 210 21.84 19.28 -6.13
CA ASP A 210 22.93 19.87 -5.32
C ASP A 210 24.05 18.89 -4.97
N ARG A 211 23.86 17.58 -5.15
CA ARG A 211 24.86 16.54 -4.89
C ARG A 211 25.47 15.95 -6.16
N LYS A 212 24.66 15.70 -7.19
CA LYS A 212 25.10 15.07 -8.44
C LYS A 212 25.39 16.08 -9.57
N GLY A 213 25.01 17.34 -9.39
CA GLY A 213 25.24 18.44 -10.33
C GLY A 213 26.71 18.73 -10.59
N ILE A 214 27.59 18.43 -9.63
CA ILE A 214 29.06 18.53 -9.80
C ILE A 214 29.53 17.64 -10.97
N TYR A 215 28.84 16.53 -11.23
CA TYR A 215 29.20 15.57 -12.29
C TYR A 215 28.24 15.63 -13.50
N GLY A 216 27.23 16.51 -13.48
CA GLY A 216 26.17 16.58 -14.50
C GLY A 216 25.38 15.27 -14.65
N GLN A 217 25.17 14.55 -13.55
CA GLN A 217 24.50 13.24 -13.50
C GLN A 217 23.15 13.29 -12.78
N ASP A 218 22.73 14.48 -12.37
CA ASP A 218 21.50 14.78 -11.65
C ASP A 218 20.27 14.76 -12.56
N LEU A 219 19.17 14.24 -12.02
CA LEU A 219 17.86 14.38 -12.65
C LEU A 219 17.22 15.68 -12.18
N ARG A 220 16.62 16.40 -13.13
CA ARG A 220 15.78 17.57 -12.85
C ARG A 220 14.48 17.11 -12.18
N ILE A 221 13.84 17.99 -11.43
CA ILE A 221 12.60 17.68 -10.69
C ILE A 221 11.53 17.10 -11.61
N GLU A 222 11.36 17.66 -12.81
CA GLU A 222 10.41 17.18 -13.81
C GLU A 222 10.74 15.80 -14.39
N GLU A 223 12.00 15.38 -14.33
CA GLU A 223 12.45 14.05 -14.76
C GLU A 223 12.26 13.03 -13.64
N ILE A 224 12.55 13.42 -12.39
CA ILE A 224 12.27 12.60 -11.21
C ILE A 224 10.78 12.26 -11.18
N ARG A 225 9.89 13.25 -11.41
CA ARG A 225 8.44 13.01 -11.44
C ARG A 225 7.97 12.06 -12.53
N GLN A 226 8.78 11.79 -13.56
CA GLN A 226 8.45 10.84 -14.61
C GLN A 226 8.74 9.39 -14.23
N ILE A 227 9.41 9.11 -13.11
CA ILE A 227 9.84 7.75 -12.73
C ILE A 227 8.68 6.76 -12.70
N VAL A 228 7.53 7.09 -12.10
CA VAL A 228 6.37 6.17 -12.07
C VAL A 228 5.90 5.84 -13.49
N LYS A 229 5.78 6.86 -14.35
CA LYS A 229 5.42 6.68 -15.77
C LYS A 229 6.44 5.81 -16.50
N VAL A 230 7.73 6.02 -16.28
CA VAL A 230 8.82 5.27 -16.91
C VAL A 230 8.78 3.79 -16.51
N LEU A 231 8.52 3.49 -15.24
CA LEU A 231 8.40 2.12 -14.75
C LEU A 231 7.14 1.41 -15.31
N ASP A 232 6.05 2.14 -15.52
CA ASP A 232 4.79 1.60 -16.05
C ASP A 232 4.79 1.41 -17.57
N ASP A 233 5.46 2.30 -18.30
CA ASP A 233 5.41 2.30 -19.76
C ASP A 233 6.03 1.01 -20.33
N LYS A 234 5.24 0.35 -21.18
CA LYS A 234 5.58 -0.90 -21.85
C LYS A 234 6.73 -0.73 -22.83
N ASN A 235 6.93 0.49 -23.33
CA ASN A 235 7.96 0.82 -24.32
C ASN A 235 9.27 1.30 -23.69
N THR A 236 9.32 1.53 -22.38
CA THR A 236 10.54 1.95 -21.70
C THR A 236 11.64 0.89 -21.90
N PRO A 237 12.79 1.23 -22.48
CA PRO A 237 13.91 0.30 -22.63
C PRO A 237 14.44 -0.13 -21.26
N VAL A 238 14.79 -1.41 -21.13
CA VAL A 238 15.27 -2.01 -19.89
C VAL A 238 16.50 -2.86 -20.15
N SER A 239 17.49 -2.73 -19.28
CA SER A 239 18.71 -3.54 -19.30
C SER A 239 18.98 -4.15 -17.93
N ILE A 240 19.81 -5.19 -17.91
CA ILE A 240 20.34 -5.79 -16.69
C ILE A 240 21.83 -5.47 -16.56
N ASP A 241 22.26 -5.18 -15.34
CA ASP A 241 23.66 -5.11 -14.94
C ASP A 241 24.04 -6.42 -14.25
N THR A 242 24.76 -7.29 -14.97
CA THR A 242 25.19 -8.58 -14.44
C THR A 242 26.22 -8.46 -13.32
N LYS A 243 27.00 -7.36 -13.29
CA LYS A 243 28.01 -7.12 -12.26
C LYS A 243 27.37 -6.72 -10.94
N ASN A 244 26.43 -5.78 -10.97
CA ASN A 244 25.76 -5.27 -9.78
C ASN A 244 24.45 -6.01 -9.46
N LYS A 245 24.02 -6.93 -10.32
CA LYS A 245 22.80 -7.74 -10.15
C LYS A 245 21.53 -6.90 -10.02
N ASN A 246 21.39 -5.89 -10.88
CA ASN A 246 20.25 -4.96 -10.86
C ASN A 246 19.65 -4.73 -12.26
N ILE A 247 18.47 -4.08 -12.27
CA ILE A 247 17.73 -3.70 -13.48
C ILE A 247 17.87 -2.20 -13.68
N ILE A 248 17.99 -1.76 -14.93
CA ILE A 248 18.10 -0.35 -15.31
C ILE A 248 17.00 -0.01 -16.32
N PHE A 249 16.15 0.95 -15.97
CA PHE A 249 15.17 1.55 -16.87
C PHE A 249 15.75 2.82 -17.48
N TRP A 250 15.60 2.98 -18.79
CA TRP A 250 16.17 4.12 -19.54
C TRP A 250 15.07 5.02 -20.09
N PHE A 251 15.25 6.33 -20.01
CA PHE A 251 14.35 7.30 -20.63
C PHE A 251 15.10 8.53 -21.11
N ASP A 252 14.58 9.22 -22.12
CA ASP A 252 15.31 10.33 -22.74
C ASP A 252 15.36 11.57 -21.83
N ASP A 253 16.49 12.30 -21.90
CA ASP A 253 16.58 13.66 -21.38
C ASP A 253 15.95 14.61 -22.41
N LYS A 254 14.94 15.37 -21.98
CA LYS A 254 14.18 16.27 -22.87
C LYS A 254 14.93 17.55 -23.30
N LYS A 255 16.04 17.89 -22.66
CA LYS A 255 16.82 19.11 -22.94
C LYS A 255 18.19 18.80 -23.55
N ASP A 256 18.73 17.61 -23.33
CA ASP A 256 20.04 17.20 -23.87
C ASP A 256 19.96 15.82 -24.52
N SER A 257 19.90 15.80 -25.86
CA SER A 257 19.82 14.55 -26.64
C SER A 257 21.08 13.69 -26.57
N SER A 258 22.20 14.23 -26.10
CA SER A 258 23.45 13.47 -25.89
C SER A 258 23.41 12.65 -24.59
N LYS A 259 22.46 12.96 -23.70
CA LYS A 259 22.26 12.31 -22.41
C LYS A 259 21.10 11.34 -22.46
N ILE A 260 21.15 10.37 -21.55
CA ILE A 260 20.04 9.48 -21.27
C ILE A 260 19.89 9.34 -19.76
N ASN A 261 18.64 9.35 -19.31
CA ASN A 261 18.28 9.17 -17.92
C ASN A 261 18.17 7.68 -17.60
N LYS A 262 18.51 7.31 -16.36
CA LYS A 262 18.42 5.95 -15.87
C LYS A 262 17.80 5.88 -14.48
N VAL A 263 17.02 4.84 -14.24
CA VAL A 263 16.53 4.42 -12.91
C VAL A 263 17.06 3.03 -12.64
N VAL A 264 17.82 2.87 -11.57
CA VAL A 264 18.46 1.61 -11.17
C VAL A 264 17.66 0.98 -10.05
N ILE A 265 17.26 -0.28 -10.25
CA ILE A 265 16.42 -1.06 -9.35
C ILE A 265 17.19 -2.30 -8.87
N ASP A 266 17.55 -2.33 -7.59
CA ASP A 266 18.09 -3.52 -6.94
C ASP A 266 16.95 -4.51 -6.64
N LEU A 267 17.21 -5.79 -6.87
CA LEU A 267 16.21 -6.85 -6.72
C LEU A 267 16.28 -7.48 -5.33
N ASN A 268 15.13 -7.90 -4.79
CA ASN A 268 15.02 -8.55 -3.49
C ASN A 268 15.71 -7.77 -2.34
N TYR A 269 15.56 -6.45 -2.35
CA TYR A 269 16.10 -5.56 -1.33
C TYR A 269 15.26 -5.61 -0.05
N LYS A 270 15.90 -5.76 1.11
CA LYS A 270 15.23 -5.75 2.42
C LYS A 270 15.15 -4.33 2.97
N LEU A 271 14.03 -3.65 2.70
CA LEU A 271 13.78 -2.29 3.18
C LEU A 271 13.37 -2.29 4.65
N LYS A 272 14.10 -1.53 5.48
CA LYS A 272 13.88 -1.48 6.92
C LYS A 272 12.44 -1.05 7.24
N LYS A 273 11.73 -1.84 8.07
CA LYS A 273 10.30 -1.68 8.44
C LYS A 273 9.27 -1.95 7.32
N PHE A 274 9.69 -2.17 6.08
CA PHE A 274 8.78 -2.38 4.93
C PHE A 274 8.93 -3.75 4.26
N GLY A 275 9.90 -4.56 4.67
CA GLY A 275 10.04 -5.94 4.21
C GLY A 275 10.86 -6.06 2.92
N LEU A 276 10.66 -7.17 2.21
CA LEU A 276 11.33 -7.44 0.93
C LEU A 276 10.62 -6.66 -0.19
N THR A 277 11.37 -6.08 -1.12
CA THR A 277 10.83 -5.36 -2.27
C THR A 277 11.92 -5.24 -3.35
N ASN A 278 11.58 -4.75 -4.54
CA ASN A 278 12.60 -4.23 -5.47
C ASN A 278 12.81 -2.74 -5.16
N TYR A 279 14.05 -2.26 -5.13
CA TYR A 279 14.36 -0.96 -4.56
C TYR A 279 15.06 -0.04 -5.56
N MET A 280 14.53 1.18 -5.72
CA MET A 280 15.19 2.22 -6.49
C MET A 280 16.40 2.76 -5.72
N VAL A 281 17.56 2.17 -6.00
CA VAL A 281 18.83 2.52 -5.35
C VAL A 281 19.39 3.86 -5.83
N SER A 282 19.19 4.18 -7.12
CA SER A 282 19.66 5.42 -7.70
C SER A 282 18.91 5.75 -8.98
N ALA A 283 18.75 7.05 -9.25
CA ALA A 283 18.40 7.58 -10.55
C ALA A 283 19.40 8.68 -10.95
N GLY A 284 19.63 8.88 -12.25
CA GLY A 284 20.62 9.84 -12.73
C GLY A 284 20.76 9.88 -14.24
N LYS A 285 21.73 10.65 -14.72
CA LYS A 285 22.04 10.82 -16.14
C LYS A 285 23.38 10.22 -16.49
N VAL A 286 23.50 9.76 -17.72
CA VAL A 286 24.76 9.33 -18.32
C VAL A 286 24.81 9.74 -19.79
N ASN A 287 26.01 9.71 -20.38
CA ASN A 287 26.17 9.88 -21.82
C ASN A 287 25.56 8.68 -22.56
N LYS A 288 24.81 8.97 -23.61
CA LYS A 288 24.13 7.96 -24.43
C LYS A 288 25.13 7.03 -25.14
N ALA A 289 26.23 7.59 -25.65
CA ALA A 289 27.26 6.84 -26.38
C ALA A 289 28.02 5.80 -25.53
N ASP A 290 28.26 6.09 -24.25
CA ASP A 290 29.20 5.31 -23.43
C ASP A 290 28.57 4.09 -22.73
N ASN A 291 27.23 4.00 -22.69
CA ASN A 291 26.55 3.13 -21.72
C ASN A 291 25.74 1.98 -22.32
N PHE A 292 25.40 1.99 -23.62
CA PHE A 292 24.58 0.92 -24.19
C PHE A 292 25.30 -0.44 -24.28
N ASN A 293 26.62 -0.46 -24.43
CA ASN A 293 27.37 -1.71 -24.58
C ASN A 293 27.72 -2.38 -23.24
N LYS A 294 27.51 -1.69 -22.11
CA LYS A 294 27.86 -2.18 -20.77
C LYS A 294 26.80 -3.09 -20.16
N TYR A 295 25.57 -3.00 -20.63
CA TYR A 295 24.40 -3.64 -20.02
C TYR A 295 23.68 -4.52 -21.03
N THR A 296 23.14 -5.64 -20.57
CA THR A 296 22.39 -6.56 -21.45
C THR A 296 20.95 -6.07 -21.57
N LYS A 297 20.52 -5.71 -22.78
CA LYS A 297 19.14 -5.28 -23.04
C LYS A 297 18.16 -6.45 -22.91
N ILE A 298 17.06 -6.23 -22.19
CA ILE A 298 15.97 -7.22 -21.99
C ILE A 298 14.60 -6.71 -22.50
N ARG A 299 14.48 -5.40 -22.76
CA ARG A 299 13.36 -4.73 -23.42
C ARG A 299 13.87 -3.49 -24.14
#